data_AF-A0A7W1L7S8-F1
#
_entry.id   AF-A0A7W1L7S8-F1
#
_cell.length_a   1.000
_cell.length_b   1.000
_cell.length_c   1.000
_cell.angle_alpha   90.00
_cell.angle_beta   90.00
_cell.angle_gamma   90.00
#
_symmetry.space_group_name_H-M   'P 1'
#
loop_
_entity.id
_entity.type
_entity.pdbx_description
1 polymer ?
#
loop_
_entity_poly.entity_id
_entity_poly.type
_entity_poly.pdbx_seq_one_letter_code
_entity_poly.pdbx_strand_id
1 'polypeptide(L)'
;MEARVSDDGKSIVGREPYRIIDNMTTRTERRLAAQYAVARVLAEASSLNEAAPRILQAVCENLGWATGEIWLVDRAAQLLRCEDGWHAPSVSAAEFTVASRGRSFARGIG
;
A
#
# COMPACT_ATOMS: atom_id res chain seq x y z
N MET A 1 -43.15 38.84 -38.02
CA MET A 1 -42.28 39.97 -37.63
C MET A 1 -41.97 39.78 -36.14
N GLU A 2 -41.21 38.75 -35.79
CA GLU A 2 -39.72 38.72 -35.71
C GLU A 2 -39.21 39.84 -34.79
N ALA A 3 -38.47 39.58 -33.71
CA ALA A 3 -37.39 38.60 -33.59
C ALA A 3 -37.32 37.94 -32.20
N ARG A 4 -36.86 36.69 -32.21
CA ARG A 4 -36.29 35.98 -31.07
C ARG A 4 -34.91 36.56 -30.76
N VAL A 5 -34.57 36.69 -29.48
CA VAL A 5 -33.18 36.64 -29.00
C VAL A 5 -33.13 35.65 -27.84
N SER A 6 -32.20 34.72 -27.98
CA SER A 6 -31.93 33.55 -27.15
C SER A 6 -31.32 33.97 -25.81
N ASP A 7 -31.87 33.45 -24.70
CA ASP A 7 -31.23 33.52 -23.38
C ASP A 7 -30.21 32.38 -23.31
N ASP A 8 -28.98 32.72 -23.67
CA ASP A 8 -27.88 31.78 -23.87
C ASP A 8 -27.42 31.22 -22.53
N GLY A 9 -27.29 29.89 -22.49
CA GLY A 9 -27.15 29.12 -21.27
C GLY A 9 -25.89 29.42 -20.46
N LYS A 10 -26.06 29.42 -19.14
CA LYS A 10 -25.03 28.87 -18.25
C LYS A 10 -25.65 28.24 -17.01
N SER A 11 -25.74 26.92 -17.06
CA SER A 11 -25.77 26.03 -15.90
C SER A 11 -24.84 26.52 -14.79
N ILE A 12 -25.37 26.61 -13.57
CA ILE A 12 -24.66 26.14 -12.38
C ILE A 12 -25.61 25.31 -11.51
N VAL A 13 -26.04 24.17 -12.06
CA VAL A 13 -26.21 22.98 -11.22
C VAL A 13 -24.80 22.53 -10.87
N GLY A 14 -24.39 22.80 -9.64
CA GLY A 14 -23.05 22.49 -9.15
C GLY A 14 -23.04 22.57 -7.63
N ARG A 15 -23.86 21.72 -7.01
CA ARG A 15 -23.74 21.41 -5.59
C ARG A 15 -22.33 20.82 -5.42
N GLU A 16 -21.43 21.57 -4.80
CA GLU A 16 -20.16 21.05 -4.29
C GLU A 16 -20.38 20.73 -2.80
N PRO A 17 -20.87 19.54 -2.42
CA PRO A 17 -20.95 19.18 -1.02
C PRO A 17 -19.56 18.70 -0.56
N TYR A 18 -18.97 19.46 0.36
CA TYR A 18 -18.08 18.95 1.41
C TYR A 18 -16.79 18.25 0.97
N ARG A 19 -15.81 19.03 0.50
CA ARG A 19 -14.40 18.62 0.45
C ARG A 19 -13.68 18.81 1.80
N ILE A 20 -14.23 18.31 2.92
CA ILE A 20 -13.53 18.28 4.23
C ILE A 20 -14.02 17.10 5.09
N ILE A 21 -13.81 15.85 4.67
CA ILE A 21 -13.63 14.72 5.62
C ILE A 21 -12.49 13.80 5.13
N ASP A 22 -11.44 14.37 4.55
CA ASP A 22 -10.22 13.61 4.21
C ASP A 22 -9.27 13.59 5.41
N ASN A 23 -9.44 12.63 6.34
CA ASN A 23 -8.29 12.11 7.07
C ASN A 23 -8.57 10.81 7.84
N MET A 24 -9.55 10.78 8.75
CA MET A 24 -9.63 9.71 9.76
C MET A 24 -10.41 8.47 9.30
N THR A 25 -11.55 8.66 8.64
CA THR A 25 -12.41 7.56 8.18
C THR A 25 -11.71 6.75 7.09
N THR A 26 -11.18 7.42 6.06
CA THR A 26 -10.47 6.77 4.95
C THR A 26 -9.19 6.05 5.39
N ARG A 27 -8.45 6.60 6.38
CA ARG A 27 -7.26 5.92 6.93
C ARG A 27 -7.64 4.68 7.72
N THR A 28 -8.71 4.74 8.49
CA THR A 28 -9.23 3.59 9.25
C THR A 28 -9.73 2.50 8.31
N GLU A 29 -10.47 2.86 7.26
CA GLU A 29 -10.94 1.94 6.22
C GLU A 29 -9.79 1.26 5.48
N ARG A 30 -8.77 2.02 5.04
CA ARG A 30 -7.58 1.45 4.39
C ARG A 30 -6.79 0.52 5.31
N ARG A 31 -6.68 0.88 6.60
CA ARG A 31 -6.05 0.03 7.62
C ARG A 31 -6.82 -1.27 7.79
N LEU A 32 -8.15 -1.19 7.85
CA LEU A 32 -9.02 -2.35 8.02
C LEU A 32 -9.00 -3.26 6.77
N ALA A 33 -9.02 -2.67 5.58
CA ALA A 33 -8.86 -3.40 4.32
C ALA A 33 -7.52 -4.15 4.24
N ALA A 34 -6.42 -3.49 4.64
CA ALA A 34 -5.12 -4.14 4.75
C ALA A 34 -5.13 -5.30 5.75
N GLN A 35 -5.76 -5.13 6.91
CA GLN A 35 -5.88 -6.19 7.92
C GLN A 35 -6.64 -7.42 7.39
N TYR A 36 -7.79 -7.22 6.74
CA TYR A 36 -8.55 -8.32 6.14
C TYR A 36 -7.78 -9.01 5.01
N ALA A 37 -7.12 -8.25 4.14
CA ALA A 37 -6.33 -8.81 3.06
C ALA A 37 -5.17 -9.67 3.60
N VAL A 38 -4.45 -9.18 4.61
CA VAL A 38 -3.38 -9.93 5.29
C VAL A 38 -3.91 -11.18 5.98
N ALA A 39 -5.02 -11.08 6.71
CA ALA A 39 -5.63 -12.23 7.38
C ALA A 39 -6.02 -13.33 6.39
N ARG A 40 -6.58 -12.96 5.23
CA ARG A 40 -6.90 -13.90 4.15
C ARG A 40 -5.65 -14.59 3.61
N VAL A 41 -4.59 -13.83 3.32
CA VAL A 41 -3.32 -14.40 2.85
C VAL A 41 -2.77 -15.41 3.86
N LEU A 42 -2.76 -15.07 5.14
CA LEU A 42 -2.30 -15.95 6.20
C LEU A 42 -3.16 -17.22 6.36
N ALA A 43 -4.46 -17.14 6.09
CA ALA A 43 -5.35 -18.30 6.14
C ALA A 43 -5.17 -19.25 4.95
N GLU A 44 -4.75 -18.74 3.80
CA GLU A 44 -4.62 -19.50 2.55
C GLU A 44 -3.21 -20.04 2.30
N ALA A 45 -2.18 -19.34 2.77
CA ALA A 45 -0.79 -19.69 2.49
C ALA A 45 -0.31 -20.88 3.34
N SER A 46 0.47 -21.76 2.72
CA SER A 46 1.03 -22.95 3.40
C SER A 46 2.39 -22.70 4.06
N SER A 47 3.00 -21.53 3.82
CA SER A 47 4.30 -21.17 4.38
C SER A 47 4.51 -19.65 4.42
N LEU A 48 5.49 -19.21 5.21
CA LEU A 48 5.88 -17.80 5.24
C LEU A 48 6.46 -17.33 3.90
N ASN A 49 7.22 -18.18 3.20
CA ASN A 49 7.76 -17.84 1.88
C ASN A 49 6.65 -17.57 0.84
N GLU A 50 5.52 -18.28 0.94
CA GLU A 50 4.36 -18.02 0.10
C GLU A 50 3.58 -16.78 0.57
N ALA A 51 3.43 -16.60 1.88
CA ALA A 51 2.64 -15.52 2.47
C ALA A 51 3.33 -14.14 2.36
N ALA A 52 4.64 -14.07 2.57
CA ALA A 52 5.43 -12.84 2.68
C ALA A 52 5.24 -11.88 1.49
N PRO A 53 5.42 -12.29 0.22
CA PRO A 53 5.25 -11.37 -0.92
C PRO A 53 3.79 -10.91 -1.06
N ARG A 54 2.82 -11.79 -0.78
CA ARG A 54 1.37 -11.48 -0.83
C ARG A 54 0.97 -10.48 0.28
N ILE A 55 1.53 -10.63 1.48
CA ILE A 55 1.33 -9.71 2.61
C ILE A 55 1.90 -8.33 2.27
N LEU A 56 3.13 -8.28 1.76
CA LEU A 56 3.79 -7.03 1.40
C LEU A 56 3.00 -6.26 0.35
N GLN A 57 2.55 -6.95 -0.71
CA GLN A 57 1.68 -6.35 -1.71
C GLN A 57 0.40 -5.80 -1.09
N ALA A 58 -0.32 -6.62 -0.32
CA ALA A 58 -1.59 -6.22 0.29
C ALA A 58 -1.43 -4.99 1.21
N VAL A 59 -0.38 -4.95 2.03
CA VAL A 59 -0.11 -3.81 2.91
C VAL A 59 0.25 -2.57 2.09
N CYS A 60 1.17 -2.69 1.14
CA CYS A 60 1.65 -1.54 0.41
C CYS A 60 0.56 -0.93 -0.47
N GLU A 61 -0.23 -1.73 -1.17
CA GLU A 61 -1.33 -1.25 -2.01
C GLU A 61 -2.43 -0.57 -1.19
N ASN A 62 -2.88 -1.19 -0.10
CA ASN A 62 -3.96 -0.62 0.73
C ASN A 62 -3.52 0.65 1.46
N LEU A 63 -2.26 0.75 1.87
CA LEU A 63 -1.73 1.92 2.58
C LEU A 63 -1.13 2.98 1.64
N GLY A 64 -1.00 2.70 0.35
CA GLY A 64 -0.40 3.60 -0.63
C GLY A 64 1.11 3.76 -0.46
N TRP A 65 1.80 2.71 -0.02
CA TRP A 65 3.25 2.69 0.11
C TRP A 65 3.92 2.25 -1.19
N ALA A 66 5.03 2.91 -1.53
CA ALA A 66 5.82 2.63 -2.72
C ALA A 66 6.63 1.33 -2.64
N THR A 67 7.03 0.93 -1.43
CA THR A 67 7.84 -0.26 -1.18
C THR A 67 7.65 -0.75 0.25
N GLY A 68 7.95 -2.01 0.50
CA GLY A 68 7.96 -2.62 1.83
C GLY A 68 8.84 -3.86 1.86
N GLU A 69 9.38 -4.17 3.04
CA GLU A 69 10.23 -5.33 3.28
C GLU A 69 9.82 -6.06 4.57
N ILE A 70 9.96 -7.39 4.57
CA ILE A 70 9.79 -8.23 5.75
C ILE A 70 11.17 -8.61 6.27
N TRP A 71 11.44 -8.24 7.51
CA TRP A 71 12.65 -8.61 8.22
C TRP A 71 12.33 -9.54 9.39
N LEU A 72 13.00 -10.68 9.45
CA LEU A 72 12.84 -11.69 10.49
C LEU A 72 14.03 -11.68 11.42
N VAL A 73 13.76 -11.78 12.72
CA VAL A 73 14.80 -11.90 13.74
C VAL A 73 15.15 -13.38 13.90
N ASP A 74 16.35 -13.75 13.49
CA ASP A 74 16.99 -15.03 13.79
C ASP A 74 17.67 -14.93 15.16
N ARG A 75 16.96 -15.40 16.20
CA ARG A 75 17.46 -15.34 17.58
C ARG A 75 18.64 -16.26 17.82
N ALA A 76 18.74 -17.38 17.09
CA ALA A 76 19.84 -18.31 17.25
C ALA A 76 21.14 -17.70 16.70
N ALA A 77 21.07 -17.08 15.52
CA ALA A 77 22.22 -16.41 14.91
C ALA A 77 22.45 -14.97 15.43
N GLN A 78 21.52 -14.39 16.20
CA GLN A 78 21.51 -12.98 16.59
C GLN A 78 21.56 -12.03 15.37
N LEU A 79 20.83 -12.40 14.31
CA LEU A 79 20.76 -11.65 13.06
C LEU A 79 19.34 -11.16 12.78
N LEU A 80 19.24 -9.99 12.14
CA LEU A 80 18.04 -9.55 11.43
C LEU A 80 18.22 -9.93 9.95
N ARG A 81 17.32 -10.71 9.36
CA ARG A 81 17.39 -11.17 7.96
C ARG A 81 16.22 -10.60 7.15
N CYS A 82 16.49 -10.06 5.97
CA CYS A 82 15.44 -9.67 5.04
C CYS A 82 14.92 -10.92 4.33
N GLU A 83 13.68 -11.30 4.64
CA GLU A 83 13.04 -12.47 4.04
C GLU A 83 12.51 -12.14 2.65
N ASP A 84 11.83 -11.01 2.52
CA ASP A 84 11.18 -10.63 1.28
C ASP A 84 11.03 -9.10 1.16
N GLY A 85 10.85 -8.63 -0.07
CA GLY A 85 10.62 -7.23 -0.40
C GLY A 85 9.67 -7.10 -1.58
N TRP A 86 8.91 -6.00 -1.59
CA TRP A 86 7.99 -5.64 -2.65
C TRP A 86 8.11 -4.16 -2.98
N HIS A 87 7.81 -3.81 -4.22
CA HIS A 87 7.67 -2.42 -4.64
C HIS A 87 6.50 -2.26 -5.60
N ALA A 88 5.94 -1.06 -5.62
CA ALA A 88 4.90 -0.70 -6.57
C ALA A 88 5.49 -0.72 -7.99
N PRO A 89 4.71 -1.15 -9.01
CA PRO A 89 5.16 -1.14 -10.41
C PRO A 89 5.54 0.26 -10.92
N SER A 90 5.01 1.31 -10.29
CA SER A 90 5.30 2.71 -10.62
C SER A 90 6.65 3.21 -10.10
N VAL A 91 7.39 2.41 -9.34
CA VAL A 91 8.66 2.83 -8.70
C VAL A 91 9.82 1.97 -9.18
N SER A 92 10.92 2.62 -9.54
CA SER A 92 12.19 1.95 -9.86
C SER A 92 12.91 1.53 -8.59
N ALA A 93 12.45 0.43 -7.97
CA ALA A 93 13.02 -0.14 -6.76
C ALA A 93 13.38 -1.63 -6.89
N ALA A 94 13.30 -2.19 -8.10
CA ALA A 94 13.59 -3.60 -8.34
C ALA A 94 15.00 -4.00 -7.88
N GLU A 95 16.02 -3.20 -8.24
CA GLU A 95 17.41 -3.44 -7.81
C GLU A 95 17.56 -3.41 -6.28
N PHE A 96 16.86 -2.48 -5.62
CA PHE A 96 16.85 -2.38 -4.16
C PHE A 96 16.20 -3.62 -3.53
N THR A 97 15.02 -4.02 -3.99
CA THR A 97 14.32 -5.21 -3.49
C THR A 97 15.15 -6.48 -3.67
N VAL A 98 15.83 -6.63 -4.81
CA VAL A 98 16.72 -7.77 -5.07
C VAL A 98 17.96 -7.70 -4.17
N ALA A 99 18.59 -6.54 -4.05
CA ALA A 99 19.79 -6.36 -3.22
C ALA A 99 19.50 -6.54 -1.72
N SER A 100 18.29 -6.20 -1.28
CA SER A 100 17.84 -6.35 0.10
C SER A 100 17.54 -7.79 0.47
N ARG A 101 16.96 -8.58 -0.45
CA ARG A 101 16.56 -9.97 -0.17
C ARG A 101 17.76 -10.80 0.31
N GLY A 102 17.61 -11.46 1.45
CA GLY A 102 18.67 -12.27 2.07
C GLY A 102 19.78 -11.48 2.76
N ARG A 103 19.76 -10.14 2.75
CA ARG A 103 20.69 -9.34 3.58
C ARG A 103 20.45 -9.64 5.05
N SER A 104 21.54 -9.62 5.80
CA SER A 104 21.49 -9.80 7.24
C SER A 104 22.33 -8.75 7.96
N PHE A 105 21.84 -8.34 9.13
CA PHE A 105 22.53 -7.41 10.02
C PHE A 105 22.69 -8.05 11.39
N ALA A 106 23.88 -7.90 11.98
CA ALA A 106 24.13 -8.29 13.36
C ALA A 106 23.42 -7.33 14.33
N ARG A 107 23.10 -7.81 15.53
CA ARG A 107 22.54 -6.97 16.59
C ARG A 107 23.43 -5.73 16.82
N GLY A 108 22.80 -4.55 16.80
CA GLY A 108 23.48 -3.27 16.99
C GLY A 108 24.06 -2.65 15.72
N ILE A 109 23.88 -3.29 14.56
CA ILE A 109 24.23 -2.75 13.24
C ILE A 109 22.94 -2.45 12.47
N GLY A 110 22.80 -1.22 11.98
CA GLY A 110 21.64 -0.74 11.21
C GLY A 110 21.76 0.75 10.92
#